data_AF-A0A3A6MKP1-F1
#
_entry.id   AF-A0A3A6MKP1-F1
#
_cell.length_a   1.000
_cell.length_b   1.000
_cell.length_c   1.000
_cell.angle_alpha   90.00
_cell.angle_beta   90.00
_cell.angle_gamma   90.00
#
_symmetry.space_group_name_H-M   'P 1'
#
loop_
_entity.id
_entity.type
_entity.pdbx_description
1 polymer ?
#
loop_
_entity_poly.entity_id
_entity_poly.type
_entity_poly.pdbx_seq_one_letter_code
_entity_poly.pdbx_strand_id
1 'polypeptide(L)'
;MKFLFKYTFHLAILACVSALFSGCEQDPKYRVYDYPVPVVESIYPTDGYVTTQVVITGTNFGDRAEAVKVFFGEAQSNKVLDCKNNRLVVEVPETAVTGNLSLQIYNKKVENIGHYTVLPTPRVITVTSDSEDGEGVADTGDKVTITGENFGTDPSDISVSFNGTPAEFELVDESTIVATTPADYQTGSVTVTIHGYTMTGGAMFNPNSKGDVTVLYLQNYKQPFAKANDESWKNGEWWTPAVWNQNVASFNAKGNTTVSGMQYKSEEGLTLAFQNGWDKEAYTNGKMWQVATLRPGKYRLEVTYAYTLVVTDAGNFISVLIAKGDSESDIPNVADLEQLNGVYVAYDKMGTANDSGTLVTPSFEVTETTDVVIGFLTSLAKGNSYFKVTELKLILE
;
A
#
# COMPACT_ATOMS: atom_id res chain seq x y z
N MET A 1 -40.66 68.54 53.21
CA MET A 1 -40.18 68.72 51.82
C MET A 1 -39.03 67.78 51.39
N LYS A 2 -38.55 66.82 52.20
CA LYS A 2 -37.48 65.88 51.79
C LYS A 2 -37.97 64.59 51.10
N PHE A 3 -39.28 64.33 51.04
CA PHE A 3 -39.83 63.10 50.45
C PHE A 3 -40.23 63.23 48.97
N LEU A 4 -40.51 64.44 48.46
CA LEU A 4 -40.93 64.67 47.07
C LEU A 4 -39.77 64.73 46.04
N PHE A 5 -38.55 64.98 46.50
CA PHE A 5 -37.37 65.10 45.61
C PHE A 5 -36.74 63.74 45.23
N LYS A 6 -36.91 62.69 46.05
CA LYS A 6 -36.38 61.35 45.74
C LYS A 6 -37.14 60.68 44.59
N TYR A 7 -38.47 60.80 44.57
CA TYR A 7 -39.30 60.15 43.54
C TYR A 7 -39.23 60.85 42.18
N THR A 8 -39.04 62.17 42.16
CA THR A 8 -38.91 62.94 40.91
C THR A 8 -37.60 62.64 40.18
N PHE A 9 -36.49 62.43 40.90
CA PHE A 9 -35.22 62.01 40.29
C PHE A 9 -35.28 60.58 39.73
N HIS A 10 -35.94 59.65 40.44
CA HIS A 10 -36.12 58.28 39.94
C HIS A 10 -37.09 58.20 38.74
N LEU A 11 -38.15 59.03 38.70
CA LEU A 11 -39.02 59.12 37.53
C LEU A 11 -38.30 59.72 36.31
N ALA A 12 -37.45 60.72 36.52
CA ALA A 12 -36.68 61.32 35.42
C ALA A 12 -35.65 60.34 34.84
N ILE A 13 -35.00 59.53 35.69
CA ILE A 13 -34.10 58.45 35.24
C ILE A 13 -34.89 57.36 34.52
N LEU A 14 -36.06 56.95 35.02
CA LEU A 14 -36.90 55.94 34.38
C LEU A 14 -37.39 56.40 32.99
N ALA A 15 -37.73 57.69 32.85
CA ALA A 15 -38.13 58.29 31.58
C ALA A 15 -36.96 58.47 30.60
N CYS A 16 -35.74 58.72 31.09
CA CYS A 16 -34.55 58.76 30.24
C CYS A 16 -34.09 57.37 29.80
N VAL A 17 -34.26 56.35 30.65
CA VAL A 17 -33.94 54.95 30.31
C VAL A 17 -34.93 54.38 29.30
N SER A 18 -36.22 54.72 29.38
CA SER A 18 -37.21 54.29 28.37
C SER A 18 -37.01 54.97 27.01
N ALA A 19 -36.48 56.20 26.96
CA ALA A 19 -36.12 56.88 25.72
C ALA A 19 -34.87 56.27 25.03
N LEU A 20 -34.02 55.54 25.75
CA LEU A 20 -32.85 54.83 25.19
C LEU A 20 -33.22 53.52 24.46
N PHE A 21 -34.46 53.03 24.61
CA PHE A 21 -34.94 51.82 23.92
C PHE A 21 -35.86 52.12 22.72
N SER A 22 -36.03 53.40 22.35
CA SER A 22 -36.75 53.79 21.12
C SER A 22 -35.79 54.09 19.96
N GLY A 23 -34.67 53.36 19.88
CA GLY A 23 -33.96 53.21 18.62
C GLY A 23 -34.73 52.22 17.76
N CYS A 24 -35.34 52.66 16.67
CA CYS A 24 -35.80 51.73 15.63
C CYS A 24 -34.60 50.85 15.22
N GLU A 25 -34.58 49.58 15.62
CA GLU A 25 -33.79 48.58 14.91
C GLU A 25 -34.31 48.59 13.46
N GLN A 26 -33.47 49.03 12.52
CA GLN A 26 -33.72 48.68 11.13
C GLN A 26 -33.72 47.15 11.07
N ASP A 27 -34.83 46.57 10.62
CA ASP A 27 -34.90 45.14 10.34
C ASP A 27 -33.62 44.70 9.62
N PRO A 28 -32.98 43.59 10.05
CA PRO A 28 -31.78 43.09 9.37
C PRO A 28 -32.11 42.94 7.89
N LYS A 29 -31.47 43.74 7.05
CA LYS A 29 -31.58 43.65 5.59
C LYS A 29 -30.94 42.34 5.16
N TYR A 30 -31.70 41.24 5.19
CA TYR A 30 -31.31 40.01 4.54
C TYR A 30 -31.15 40.29 3.05
N ARG A 31 -29.90 40.41 2.58
CA ARG A 31 -29.61 40.34 1.15
C ARG A 31 -29.86 38.90 0.74
N VAL A 32 -31.02 38.63 0.16
CA VAL A 32 -31.25 37.40 -0.59
C VAL A 32 -30.33 37.48 -1.81
N TYR A 33 -29.20 36.79 -1.73
CA TYR A 33 -28.27 36.69 -2.85
C TYR A 33 -28.88 35.69 -3.84
N ASP A 34 -29.48 36.18 -4.92
CA ASP A 34 -29.95 35.31 -6.00
C ASP A 34 -28.73 34.90 -6.84
N TYR A 35 -28.31 33.65 -6.66
CA TYR A 35 -27.19 33.09 -7.38
C TYR A 35 -27.62 32.72 -8.80
N PRO A 36 -26.84 33.04 -9.85
CA PRO A 36 -27.18 32.63 -11.21
C PRO A 36 -27.28 31.11 -11.34
N VAL A 37 -28.14 30.64 -12.25
CA VAL A 37 -28.22 29.21 -12.57
C VAL A 37 -26.88 28.77 -13.18
N PRO A 38 -26.26 27.69 -12.68
CA PRO A 38 -25.04 27.17 -13.26
C PRO A 38 -25.28 26.69 -14.69
N VAL A 39 -24.34 26.97 -15.60
CA VAL A 39 -24.39 26.48 -16.98
C VAL A 39 -23.22 25.54 -17.17
N VAL A 40 -23.50 24.29 -17.54
CA VAL A 40 -22.47 23.28 -17.84
C VAL A 40 -22.22 23.28 -19.34
N GLU A 41 -20.96 23.38 -19.72
CA GLU A 41 -20.51 23.35 -21.12
C GLU A 41 -19.91 21.99 -21.50
N SER A 42 -19.13 21.38 -20.60
CA SER A 42 -18.54 20.06 -20.86
C SER A 42 -18.29 19.28 -19.58
N ILE A 43 -18.24 17.95 -19.74
CA ILE A 43 -17.90 16.99 -18.70
C ILE A 43 -16.87 16.05 -19.31
N TYR A 44 -15.72 15.88 -18.65
CA TYR A 44 -14.67 14.97 -19.10
C TYR A 44 -13.89 14.36 -17.92
N PRO A 45 -13.59 13.05 -17.93
CA PRO A 45 -14.06 12.06 -18.91
C PRO A 45 -15.56 11.80 -18.79
N THR A 46 -16.14 11.15 -19.81
CA THR A 46 -17.57 10.74 -19.85
C THR A 46 -17.78 9.30 -19.39
N ASP A 47 -16.70 8.62 -19.02
CA ASP A 47 -16.68 7.26 -18.53
C ASP A 47 -15.43 7.04 -17.67
N GLY A 48 -15.47 5.99 -16.86
CA GLY A 48 -14.36 5.62 -15.99
C GLY A 48 -14.83 4.86 -14.75
N TYR A 49 -13.88 4.42 -13.93
CA TYR A 49 -14.15 3.71 -12.69
C TYR A 49 -14.70 4.64 -11.61
N VAL A 50 -15.27 4.07 -10.54
CA VAL A 50 -15.46 4.81 -9.29
C VAL A 50 -14.13 5.41 -8.82
N THR A 51 -14.18 6.52 -8.10
CA THR A 51 -13.01 7.32 -7.67
C THR A 51 -12.26 8.07 -8.79
N THR A 52 -12.70 7.95 -10.06
CA THR A 52 -12.18 8.76 -11.16
C THR A 52 -12.45 10.24 -10.91
N GLN A 53 -11.49 11.11 -11.27
CA GLN A 53 -11.69 12.56 -11.23
C GLN A 53 -12.36 13.04 -12.52
N VAL A 54 -13.51 13.69 -12.38
CA VAL A 54 -14.29 14.27 -13.47
C VAL A 54 -14.19 15.79 -13.42
N VAL A 55 -13.80 16.37 -14.54
CA VAL A 55 -13.76 17.82 -14.76
C VAL A 55 -15.06 18.26 -15.40
N ILE A 56 -15.73 19.21 -14.77
CA ILE A 56 -16.95 19.86 -15.29
C ILE A 56 -16.59 21.31 -15.58
N THR A 57 -16.73 21.75 -16.82
CA THR A 57 -16.50 23.15 -17.22
C THR A 57 -17.81 23.86 -17.50
N GLY A 58 -17.81 25.18 -17.33
CA GLY A 58 -18.98 25.99 -17.62
C GLY A 58 -18.89 27.38 -17.03
N THR A 59 -20.03 27.90 -16.55
CA THR A 59 -20.10 29.22 -15.91
C THR A 59 -21.03 29.19 -14.71
N ASN A 60 -20.88 30.21 -13.85
CA ASN A 60 -21.72 30.41 -12.67
C ASN A 60 -21.60 29.30 -11.61
N PHE A 61 -20.44 28.66 -11.47
CA PHE A 61 -20.21 27.64 -10.43
C PHE A 61 -19.83 28.25 -9.07
N GLY A 62 -19.27 29.47 -9.06
CA GLY A 62 -18.68 30.06 -7.86
C GLY A 62 -17.34 29.46 -7.47
N ASP A 63 -16.91 29.77 -6.25
CA ASP A 63 -15.60 29.42 -5.68
C ASP A 63 -15.71 28.70 -4.32
N ARG A 64 -16.93 28.30 -3.93
CA ARG A 64 -17.24 27.66 -2.64
C ARG A 64 -17.60 26.20 -2.83
N ALA A 65 -16.66 25.30 -2.55
CA ALA A 65 -16.84 23.87 -2.71
C ALA A 65 -18.00 23.32 -1.86
N GLU A 66 -18.25 23.87 -0.67
CA GLU A 66 -19.32 23.46 0.24
C GLU A 66 -20.74 23.71 -0.31
N ALA A 67 -20.86 24.58 -1.31
CA ALA A 67 -22.13 24.88 -1.99
C ALA A 67 -22.39 23.97 -3.20
N VAL A 68 -21.39 23.20 -3.63
CA VAL A 68 -21.43 22.33 -4.81
C VAL A 68 -21.91 20.93 -4.41
N LYS A 69 -22.89 20.40 -5.13
CA LYS A 69 -23.23 18.97 -5.11
C LYS A 69 -23.34 18.47 -6.53
N VAL A 70 -22.53 17.48 -6.87
CA VAL A 70 -22.61 16.77 -8.15
C VAL A 70 -23.15 15.37 -7.87
N PHE A 71 -24.14 14.95 -8.64
CA PHE A 71 -24.74 13.63 -8.54
C PHE A 71 -24.49 12.84 -9.82
N PHE A 72 -24.05 11.59 -9.66
CA PHE A 72 -23.95 10.57 -10.70
C PHE A 72 -25.15 9.64 -10.55
N GLY A 73 -26.22 9.92 -11.29
CA GLY A 73 -27.54 9.36 -10.98
C GLY A 73 -28.04 9.84 -9.62
N GLU A 74 -28.33 8.90 -8.71
CA GLU A 74 -28.73 9.19 -7.33
C GLU A 74 -27.55 9.34 -6.36
N ALA A 75 -26.34 8.91 -6.78
CA ALA A 75 -25.17 8.93 -5.93
C ALA A 75 -24.52 10.33 -5.92
N GLN A 76 -24.47 10.98 -4.75
CA GLN A 76 -23.78 12.25 -4.60
C GLN A 76 -22.26 12.02 -4.48
N SER A 77 -21.47 12.82 -5.19
CA SER A 77 -20.03 12.90 -4.94
C SER A 77 -19.77 13.45 -3.53
N ASN A 78 -18.86 12.78 -2.80
CA ASN A 78 -18.43 13.20 -1.47
C ASN A 78 -17.20 14.11 -1.49
N LYS A 79 -16.57 14.30 -2.66
CA LYS A 79 -15.30 15.02 -2.80
C LYS A 79 -15.34 15.98 -3.99
N VAL A 80 -15.40 17.26 -3.68
CA VAL A 80 -15.12 18.35 -4.61
C VAL A 80 -13.68 18.77 -4.41
N LEU A 81 -12.81 18.41 -5.35
CA LEU A 81 -11.36 18.56 -5.26
C LEU A 81 -10.89 19.96 -5.70
N ASP A 82 -11.60 20.58 -6.63
CA ASP A 82 -11.37 21.97 -7.08
C ASP A 82 -12.70 22.63 -7.42
N CYS A 83 -12.84 23.90 -7.06
CA CYS A 83 -14.05 24.68 -7.33
C CYS A 83 -13.65 26.09 -7.76
N LYS A 84 -13.92 26.41 -9.02
CA LYS A 84 -13.74 27.72 -9.64
C LYS A 84 -14.96 28.06 -10.45
N ASN A 85 -15.16 29.35 -10.72
CA ASN A 85 -16.39 29.83 -11.35
C ASN A 85 -16.71 29.18 -12.71
N ASN A 86 -15.67 28.67 -13.40
CA ASN A 86 -15.78 28.00 -14.69
C ASN A 86 -15.32 26.53 -14.69
N ARG A 87 -14.94 25.97 -13.54
CA ARG A 87 -14.40 24.61 -13.44
C ARG A 87 -14.68 23.98 -12.09
N LEU A 88 -15.22 22.77 -12.12
CA LEU A 88 -15.28 21.87 -10.97
C LEU A 88 -14.41 20.64 -11.27
N VAL A 89 -13.77 20.11 -10.23
CA VAL A 89 -13.17 18.77 -10.26
C VAL A 89 -13.80 17.99 -9.12
N VAL A 90 -14.46 16.87 -9.46
CA VAL A 90 -15.16 16.03 -8.49
C VAL A 90 -14.73 14.57 -8.65
N GLU A 91 -14.86 13.79 -7.58
CA GLU A 91 -14.59 12.35 -7.61
C GLU A 91 -15.89 11.57 -7.83
N VAL A 92 -15.88 10.59 -8.73
CA VAL A 92 -17.01 9.66 -8.93
C VAL A 92 -17.22 8.85 -7.64
N PRO A 93 -18.42 8.87 -7.02
CA PRO A 93 -18.66 8.16 -5.78
C PRO A 93 -18.65 6.63 -5.97
N GLU A 94 -18.28 5.89 -4.93
CA GLU A 94 -18.22 4.41 -4.94
C GLU A 94 -19.56 3.73 -5.26
N THR A 95 -20.68 4.41 -5.00
CA THR A 95 -22.03 3.93 -5.28
C THR A 95 -22.62 4.46 -6.59
N ALA A 96 -21.81 5.12 -7.42
CA ALA A 96 -22.24 5.60 -8.72
C ALA A 96 -22.69 4.45 -9.62
N VAL A 97 -23.73 4.70 -10.40
CA VAL A 97 -24.19 3.83 -11.49
C VAL A 97 -24.22 4.63 -12.79
N THR A 98 -24.10 3.93 -13.92
CA THR A 98 -24.22 4.56 -15.25
C THR A 98 -25.52 5.34 -15.37
N GLY A 99 -25.42 6.61 -15.77
CA GLY A 99 -26.59 7.47 -15.81
C GLY A 99 -26.29 8.94 -16.03
N ASN A 100 -27.34 9.74 -15.97
CA ASN A 100 -27.25 11.18 -16.14
C ASN A 100 -26.72 11.86 -14.89
N LEU A 101 -26.00 12.95 -15.09
CA LEU A 101 -25.47 13.78 -14.02
C LEU A 101 -26.44 14.92 -13.68
N SER A 102 -26.43 15.33 -12.43
CA SER A 102 -27.03 16.60 -12.01
C SER A 102 -26.06 17.43 -11.18
N LEU A 103 -26.16 18.75 -11.30
CA LEU A 103 -25.34 19.71 -10.55
C LEU A 103 -26.25 20.64 -9.76
N GLN A 104 -25.93 20.79 -8.48
CA GLN A 104 -26.55 21.77 -7.61
C GLN A 104 -25.48 22.73 -7.10
N ILE A 105 -25.72 24.02 -7.29
CA ILE A 105 -24.94 25.12 -6.70
C ILE A 105 -25.89 25.91 -5.80
N TYR A 106 -25.63 25.92 -4.49
CA TYR A 106 -26.54 26.46 -3.48
C TYR A 106 -27.98 25.88 -3.61
N ASN A 107 -28.93 26.70 -4.03
CA ASN A 107 -30.35 26.35 -4.22
C ASN A 107 -30.75 26.19 -5.70
N LYS A 108 -29.80 26.27 -6.64
CA LYS A 108 -30.06 26.08 -8.07
C LYS A 108 -29.59 24.70 -8.49
N LYS A 109 -30.54 23.81 -8.80
CA LYS A 109 -30.26 22.46 -9.34
C LYS A 109 -30.51 22.43 -10.84
N VAL A 110 -29.58 21.83 -11.57
CA VAL A 110 -29.67 21.57 -13.01
C VAL A 110 -29.56 20.06 -13.21
N GLU A 111 -30.60 19.48 -13.81
CA GLU A 111 -30.67 18.06 -14.12
C GLU A 111 -30.10 17.79 -15.51
N ASN A 112 -29.66 16.54 -15.76
CA ASN A 112 -29.20 16.07 -17.07
C ASN A 112 -28.10 16.94 -17.69
N ILE A 113 -27.12 17.35 -16.88
CA ILE A 113 -25.98 18.16 -17.33
C ILE A 113 -24.99 17.38 -18.22
N GLY A 114 -25.14 16.06 -18.27
CA GLY A 114 -24.37 15.14 -19.09
C GLY A 114 -24.71 13.69 -18.72
N HIS A 115 -24.04 12.75 -19.37
CA HIS A 115 -24.14 11.32 -19.09
C HIS A 115 -22.76 10.79 -18.72
N TYR A 116 -22.68 9.88 -17.76
CA TYR A 116 -21.44 9.22 -17.38
C TYR A 116 -21.63 7.71 -17.30
N THR A 117 -20.72 6.97 -17.93
CA THR A 117 -20.68 5.51 -17.89
C THR A 117 -19.74 5.04 -16.80
N VAL A 118 -20.27 4.38 -15.77
CA VAL A 118 -19.44 3.78 -14.72
C VAL A 118 -18.92 2.45 -15.22
N LEU A 119 -17.60 2.34 -15.37
CA LEU A 119 -16.95 1.11 -15.81
C LEU A 119 -16.86 0.10 -14.66
N PRO A 120 -17.16 -1.18 -14.88
CA PRO A 120 -16.96 -2.22 -13.88
C PRO A 120 -15.46 -2.42 -13.61
N THR A 121 -15.06 -2.53 -12.33
CA THR A 121 -13.64 -2.66 -11.96
C THR A 121 -13.04 -3.95 -12.51
N PRO A 122 -11.94 -3.88 -13.28
CA PRO A 122 -11.29 -5.05 -13.84
C PRO A 122 -10.51 -5.81 -12.77
N ARG A 123 -10.33 -7.11 -13.00
CA ARG A 123 -9.46 -7.95 -12.18
C ARG A 123 -8.74 -9.00 -13.00
N VAL A 124 -7.48 -9.25 -12.67
CA VAL A 124 -6.72 -10.40 -13.16
C VAL A 124 -6.85 -11.54 -12.15
N ILE A 125 -7.14 -12.74 -12.63
CA ILE A 125 -7.34 -13.96 -11.82
C ILE A 125 -6.18 -14.92 -12.01
N THR A 126 -5.82 -15.25 -13.25
CA THR A 126 -4.68 -16.14 -13.55
C THR A 126 -3.78 -15.57 -14.63
N VAL A 127 -2.52 -16.00 -14.60
CA VAL A 127 -1.52 -15.76 -15.63
C VAL A 127 -0.77 -17.08 -15.82
N THR A 128 -0.93 -17.72 -16.97
CA THR A 128 -0.39 -19.06 -17.24
C THR A 128 0.23 -19.12 -18.64
N SER A 129 1.41 -19.70 -18.76
CA SER A 129 2.03 -20.03 -20.05
C SER A 129 1.73 -21.47 -20.45
N ASP A 130 1.76 -21.73 -21.75
CA ASP A 130 1.71 -23.08 -22.33
C ASP A 130 3.11 -23.72 -22.47
N SER A 131 4.15 -23.13 -21.88
CA SER A 131 5.53 -23.64 -21.92
C SER A 131 5.63 -25.06 -21.34
N GLU A 132 6.45 -25.91 -21.98
CA GLU A 132 6.72 -27.28 -21.51
C GLU A 132 7.44 -27.30 -20.15
N ASP A 133 8.11 -26.20 -19.76
CA ASP A 133 8.81 -26.05 -18.49
C ASP A 133 7.89 -25.63 -17.31
N GLY A 134 6.60 -25.46 -17.60
CA GLY A 134 5.51 -25.26 -16.65
C GLY A 134 4.79 -23.92 -16.77
N GLU A 135 3.59 -23.84 -16.19
CA GLU A 135 2.64 -22.73 -16.37
C GLU A 135 3.16 -21.35 -15.91
N GLY A 136 4.19 -21.32 -15.07
CA GLY A 136 4.83 -20.08 -14.59
C GLY A 136 6.15 -19.75 -15.29
N VAL A 137 6.48 -20.42 -16.39
CA VAL A 137 7.69 -20.20 -17.20
C VAL A 137 7.28 -19.79 -18.60
N ALA A 138 8.00 -18.84 -19.18
CA ALA A 138 7.85 -18.54 -20.59
C ALA A 138 9.20 -18.12 -21.19
N ASP A 139 9.51 -18.63 -22.37
CA ASP A 139 10.58 -18.11 -23.21
C ASP A 139 10.10 -16.86 -23.97
N THR A 140 11.03 -16.13 -24.60
CA THR A 140 10.66 -15.02 -25.47
C THR A 140 9.84 -15.50 -26.66
N GLY A 141 8.70 -14.86 -26.91
CA GLY A 141 7.78 -15.21 -27.99
C GLY A 141 6.71 -16.23 -27.61
N ASP A 142 6.79 -16.82 -26.42
CA ASP A 142 5.76 -17.71 -25.89
C ASP A 142 4.44 -16.98 -25.67
N LYS A 143 3.36 -17.77 -25.70
CA LYS A 143 2.02 -17.28 -25.38
C LYS A 143 1.75 -17.47 -23.90
N VAL A 144 1.19 -16.42 -23.31
CA VAL A 144 0.75 -16.38 -21.91
C VAL A 144 -0.70 -15.96 -21.90
N THR A 145 -1.55 -16.85 -21.37
CA THR A 145 -2.97 -16.60 -21.19
C THR A 145 -3.19 -15.91 -19.85
N ILE A 146 -3.86 -14.76 -19.88
CA ILE A 146 -4.25 -13.97 -18.73
C ILE A 146 -5.78 -14.01 -18.66
N THR A 147 -6.31 -14.61 -17.59
CA THR A 147 -7.76 -14.63 -17.36
C THR A 147 -8.15 -13.66 -16.28
N GLY A 148 -9.36 -13.12 -16.37
CA GLY A 148 -9.85 -12.12 -15.46
C GLY A 148 -11.31 -11.78 -15.70
N GLU A 149 -11.72 -10.61 -15.25
CA GLU A 149 -13.08 -10.12 -15.44
C GLU A 149 -13.06 -8.63 -15.76
N ASN A 150 -14.06 -8.20 -16.54
CA ASN A 150 -14.27 -6.82 -16.96
C ASN A 150 -13.08 -6.20 -17.73
N PHE A 151 -12.44 -6.96 -18.61
CA PHE A 151 -11.36 -6.42 -19.46
C PHE A 151 -11.86 -5.44 -20.52
N GLY A 152 -13.18 -5.41 -20.75
CA GLY A 152 -13.78 -4.62 -21.82
C GLY A 152 -13.64 -5.32 -23.17
N THR A 153 -13.99 -4.59 -24.23
CA THR A 153 -14.04 -5.13 -25.60
C THR A 153 -13.15 -4.37 -26.57
N ASP A 154 -12.55 -3.25 -26.15
CA ASP A 154 -11.67 -2.43 -26.97
C ASP A 154 -10.20 -2.65 -26.56
N PRO A 155 -9.38 -3.32 -27.39
CA PRO A 155 -7.96 -3.52 -27.12
C PRO A 155 -7.17 -2.22 -27.01
N SER A 156 -7.64 -1.11 -27.58
CA SER A 156 -6.91 0.17 -27.55
C SER A 156 -6.86 0.81 -26.16
N ASP A 157 -7.74 0.39 -25.24
CA ASP A 157 -7.75 0.80 -23.85
C ASP A 157 -6.87 -0.08 -22.94
N ILE A 158 -6.28 -1.14 -23.49
CA ILE A 158 -5.55 -2.17 -22.75
C ILE A 158 -4.05 -2.11 -23.07
N SER A 159 -3.22 -2.33 -22.06
CA SER A 159 -1.80 -2.64 -22.24
C SER A 159 -1.37 -3.77 -21.30
N VAL A 160 -0.46 -4.61 -21.78
CA VAL A 160 0.14 -5.71 -21.02
C VAL A 160 1.64 -5.49 -20.92
N SER A 161 2.21 -5.76 -19.74
CA SER A 161 3.66 -5.70 -19.55
C SER A 161 4.17 -6.87 -18.71
N PHE A 162 5.38 -7.34 -19.02
CA PHE A 162 6.11 -8.34 -18.26
C PHE A 162 7.26 -7.64 -17.53
N ASN A 163 7.11 -7.50 -16.22
CA ASN A 163 8.03 -6.77 -15.35
C ASN A 163 8.42 -5.38 -15.90
N GLY A 164 7.43 -4.63 -16.39
CA GLY A 164 7.61 -3.31 -16.98
C GLY A 164 8.01 -3.30 -18.46
N THR A 165 8.27 -4.46 -19.07
CA THR A 165 8.53 -4.57 -20.53
C THR A 165 7.21 -4.72 -21.27
N PRO A 166 6.80 -3.78 -22.14
CA PRO A 166 5.54 -3.87 -22.89
C PRO A 166 5.47 -5.12 -23.77
N ALA A 167 4.29 -5.72 -23.86
CA ALA A 167 4.03 -6.93 -24.64
C ALA A 167 2.92 -6.72 -25.67
N GLU A 168 3.07 -7.37 -26.82
CA GLU A 168 1.98 -7.52 -27.80
C GLU A 168 0.96 -8.53 -27.27
N PHE A 169 -0.34 -8.29 -27.52
CA PHE A 169 -1.41 -9.15 -27.03
C PHE A 169 -2.61 -9.20 -27.98
N GLU A 170 -3.44 -10.21 -27.77
CA GLU A 170 -4.77 -10.35 -28.35
C GLU A 170 -5.81 -10.37 -27.21
N LEU A 171 -6.83 -9.52 -27.30
CA LEU A 171 -8.01 -9.60 -26.46
C LEU A 171 -8.96 -10.61 -27.09
N VAL A 172 -9.06 -11.80 -26.50
CA VAL A 172 -9.90 -12.89 -27.02
C VAL A 172 -11.37 -12.64 -26.70
N ASP A 173 -11.64 -12.20 -25.47
CA ASP A 173 -12.95 -11.80 -24.97
C ASP A 173 -12.81 -10.89 -23.73
N GLU A 174 -13.94 -10.48 -23.13
CA GLU A 174 -13.99 -9.57 -21.97
C GLU A 174 -13.33 -10.12 -20.68
N SER A 175 -12.83 -11.35 -20.71
CA SER A 175 -12.21 -12.07 -19.59
C SER A 175 -10.88 -12.72 -19.93
N THR A 176 -10.42 -12.67 -21.19
CA THR A 176 -9.26 -13.43 -21.66
C THR A 176 -8.37 -12.59 -22.56
N ILE A 177 -7.11 -12.45 -22.16
CA ILE A 177 -6.03 -11.85 -22.96
C ILE A 177 -4.97 -12.92 -23.23
N VAL A 178 -4.52 -13.04 -24.48
CA VAL A 178 -3.35 -13.84 -24.84
C VAL A 178 -2.21 -12.90 -25.19
N ALA A 179 -1.23 -12.80 -24.30
CA ALA A 179 -0.05 -11.97 -24.49
C ALA A 179 1.12 -12.80 -25.06
N THR A 180 1.97 -12.14 -25.84
CA THR A 180 3.24 -12.70 -26.32
C THR A 180 4.34 -12.14 -25.47
N THR A 181 5.14 -12.98 -24.83
CA THR A 181 6.27 -12.51 -24.01
C THR A 181 7.25 -11.68 -24.86
N PRO A 182 7.61 -10.47 -24.42
CA PRO A 182 8.47 -9.59 -25.21
C PRO A 182 9.92 -10.04 -25.15
N ALA A 183 10.75 -9.60 -26.10
CA ALA A 183 12.18 -9.86 -26.04
C ALA A 183 12.82 -9.23 -24.78
N ASP A 184 13.81 -9.93 -24.22
CA ASP A 184 14.65 -9.47 -23.10
C ASP A 184 13.91 -9.13 -21.79
N TYR A 185 12.65 -9.53 -21.66
CA TYR A 185 11.87 -9.27 -20.45
C TYR A 185 12.50 -9.95 -19.24
N GLN A 186 12.54 -9.25 -18.11
CA GLN A 186 13.08 -9.81 -16.88
C GLN A 186 12.01 -10.62 -16.14
N THR A 187 12.42 -11.68 -15.45
CA THR A 187 11.52 -12.40 -14.52
C THR A 187 10.82 -11.43 -13.58
N GLY A 188 9.50 -11.56 -13.45
CA GLY A 188 8.74 -10.69 -12.57
C GLY A 188 7.24 -10.68 -12.84
N SER A 189 6.52 -9.77 -12.19
CA SER A 189 5.07 -9.66 -12.31
C SER A 189 4.60 -9.32 -13.71
N VAL A 190 3.49 -9.91 -14.13
CA VAL A 190 2.74 -9.50 -15.32
C VAL A 190 1.69 -8.48 -14.90
N THR A 191 1.64 -7.34 -15.59
CA THR A 191 0.68 -6.28 -15.31
C THR A 191 -0.25 -6.07 -16.50
N VAL A 192 -1.54 -5.86 -16.22
CA VAL A 192 -2.53 -5.46 -17.22
C VAL A 192 -3.09 -4.10 -16.81
N THR A 193 -3.06 -3.12 -17.71
CA THR A 193 -3.63 -1.80 -17.48
C THR A 193 -4.81 -1.60 -18.42
N ILE A 194 -5.98 -1.22 -17.89
CA ILE A 194 -7.22 -1.02 -18.64
C ILE A 194 -7.77 0.35 -18.27
N HIS A 195 -7.96 1.23 -19.25
CA HIS A 195 -8.35 2.64 -19.03
C HIS A 195 -7.51 3.33 -17.93
N GLY A 196 -6.20 3.07 -17.90
CA GLY A 196 -5.28 3.60 -16.89
C GLY A 196 -5.31 2.94 -15.51
N TYR A 197 -6.19 1.94 -15.29
CA TYR A 197 -6.22 1.14 -14.06
C TYR A 197 -5.29 -0.07 -14.19
N THR A 198 -4.16 -0.03 -13.48
CA THR A 198 -3.16 -1.10 -13.50
C THR A 198 -3.46 -2.18 -12.46
N MET A 199 -3.54 -3.42 -12.93
CA MET A 199 -3.63 -4.63 -12.14
C MET A 199 -2.32 -5.40 -12.22
N THR A 200 -1.90 -5.97 -11.08
CA THR A 200 -0.76 -6.89 -11.03
C THR A 200 -1.30 -8.32 -10.96
N GLY A 201 -0.97 -9.13 -11.96
CA GLY A 201 -1.25 -10.56 -11.99
C GLY A 201 -0.12 -11.39 -11.36
N GLY A 202 -0.09 -12.68 -11.71
CA GLY A 202 1.02 -13.56 -11.35
C GLY A 202 2.36 -13.11 -11.95
N ALA A 203 3.45 -13.70 -11.45
CA ALA A 203 4.78 -13.48 -12.01
C ALA A 203 5.15 -14.59 -13.00
N MET A 204 5.96 -14.23 -14.00
CA MET A 204 6.43 -15.14 -15.03
C MET A 204 7.95 -15.27 -14.95
N PHE A 205 8.44 -16.51 -14.90
CA PHE A 205 9.86 -16.81 -14.93
C PHE A 205 10.37 -16.81 -16.37
N ASN A 206 11.38 -15.99 -16.66
CA ASN A 206 12.13 -16.08 -17.91
C ASN A 206 13.39 -16.93 -17.65
N PRO A 207 13.51 -18.14 -18.23
CA PRO A 207 14.64 -19.04 -17.98
C PRO A 207 15.96 -18.50 -18.54
N ASN A 208 15.92 -17.54 -19.46
CA ASN A 208 17.09 -16.90 -20.06
C ASN A 208 17.48 -15.60 -19.37
N SER A 209 16.74 -15.17 -18.35
CA SER A 209 17.00 -13.93 -17.61
C SER A 209 17.64 -14.20 -16.26
N LYS A 210 18.61 -13.36 -15.89
CA LYS A 210 19.21 -13.30 -14.54
C LYS A 210 18.68 -12.08 -13.79
N GLY A 211 18.94 -11.99 -12.49
CA GLY A 211 18.57 -10.85 -11.66
C GLY A 211 17.55 -11.18 -10.57
N ASP A 212 16.76 -10.18 -10.18
CA ASP A 212 15.81 -10.29 -9.07
C ASP A 212 14.63 -11.20 -9.43
N VAL A 213 14.52 -12.31 -8.71
CA VAL A 213 13.45 -13.31 -8.87
C VAL A 213 12.58 -13.42 -7.62
N THR A 214 12.72 -12.47 -6.68
CA THR A 214 12.12 -12.52 -5.34
C THR A 214 10.62 -12.74 -5.38
N VAL A 215 9.93 -12.07 -6.32
CA VAL A 215 8.48 -12.14 -6.46
C VAL A 215 7.94 -13.54 -6.79
N LEU A 216 8.78 -14.43 -7.33
CA LEU A 216 8.39 -15.82 -7.58
C LEU A 216 8.44 -16.70 -6.33
N TYR A 217 9.31 -16.37 -5.37
CA TYR A 217 9.71 -17.31 -4.32
C TYR A 217 9.41 -16.81 -2.91
N LEU A 218 9.37 -15.50 -2.70
CA LEU A 218 9.12 -14.90 -1.40
C LEU A 218 7.87 -14.02 -1.45
N GLN A 219 7.17 -13.99 -0.32
CA GLN A 219 6.06 -13.08 -0.06
C GLN A 219 6.44 -12.15 1.08
N ASN A 220 5.77 -11.00 1.19
CA ASN A 220 6.00 -10.06 2.30
C ASN A 220 7.50 -9.82 2.57
N TYR A 221 8.25 -9.51 1.51
CA TYR A 221 9.72 -9.45 1.52
C TYR A 221 10.28 -8.04 1.53
N LYS A 222 9.44 -7.00 1.45
CA LYS A 222 9.85 -5.59 1.45
C LYS A 222 8.87 -4.71 2.21
N GLN A 223 9.35 -3.58 2.68
CA GLN A 223 8.52 -2.60 3.37
C GLN A 223 7.46 -1.95 2.48
N PRO A 224 6.29 -1.59 3.07
CA PRO A 224 5.85 -1.94 4.42
C PRO A 224 5.54 -3.44 4.52
N PHE A 225 6.10 -4.12 5.52
CA PHE A 225 5.76 -5.52 5.75
C PHE A 225 4.30 -5.64 6.20
N ALA A 226 3.61 -6.66 5.72
CA ALA A 226 2.22 -6.97 6.05
C ALA A 226 2.10 -7.69 7.39
N LYS A 227 1.05 -7.37 8.14
CA LYS A 227 0.68 -8.03 9.41
C LYS A 227 -0.07 -9.33 9.10
N ALA A 228 0.13 -10.37 9.92
CA ALA A 228 -0.68 -11.59 9.85
C ALA A 228 -2.13 -11.33 10.31
N ASN A 229 -2.29 -10.42 11.27
CA ASN A 229 -3.57 -9.92 11.78
C ASN A 229 -3.35 -8.55 12.46
N ASP A 230 -4.43 -7.86 12.84
CA ASP A 230 -4.32 -6.56 13.51
C ASP A 230 -3.97 -6.65 15.01
N GLU A 231 -3.89 -7.86 15.57
CA GLU A 231 -3.51 -8.05 16.97
C GLU A 231 -2.07 -7.62 17.18
N SER A 232 -1.88 -6.65 18.08
CA SER A 232 -0.58 -6.08 18.39
C SER A 232 -0.09 -6.51 19.77
N TRP A 233 1.22 -6.59 19.91
CA TRP A 233 1.89 -6.77 21.20
C TRP A 233 2.48 -5.44 21.66
N LYS A 234 2.60 -5.26 22.99
CA LYS A 234 3.18 -4.08 23.66
C LYS A 234 2.71 -2.74 23.08
N ASN A 235 1.58 -2.22 23.55
CA ASN A 235 1.09 -0.85 23.27
C ASN A 235 0.87 -0.51 21.78
N GLY A 236 0.70 -1.50 20.89
CA GLY A 236 0.44 -1.21 19.48
C GLY A 236 1.69 -0.91 18.64
N GLU A 237 2.86 -1.44 19.01
CA GLU A 237 4.10 -1.24 18.22
C GLU A 237 4.61 -2.50 17.50
N TRP A 238 4.18 -3.69 17.91
CA TRP A 238 4.68 -4.96 17.39
C TRP A 238 3.57 -5.88 16.89
N TRP A 239 3.83 -6.62 15.82
CA TRP A 239 2.90 -7.57 15.20
C TRP A 239 3.59 -8.84 14.73
N THR A 240 2.80 -9.90 14.56
CA THR A 240 3.21 -11.06 13.76
C THR A 240 3.31 -10.64 12.30
N PRO A 241 4.49 -10.78 11.65
CA PRO A 241 4.58 -10.59 10.21
C PRO A 241 3.80 -11.70 9.50
N ALA A 242 3.00 -11.34 8.49
CA ALA A 242 2.34 -12.33 7.63
C ALA A 242 3.38 -13.23 6.94
N VAL A 243 3.04 -14.49 6.70
CA VAL A 243 3.81 -15.52 5.94
C VAL A 243 5.20 -15.90 6.47
N TRP A 244 5.70 -15.25 7.52
CA TRP A 244 7.00 -15.57 8.13
C TRP A 244 6.83 -16.54 9.30
N ASN A 245 7.47 -17.70 9.20
CA ASN A 245 7.56 -18.66 10.30
C ASN A 245 8.53 -18.13 11.36
N GLN A 246 8.26 -18.44 12.62
CA GLN A 246 9.13 -18.11 13.75
C GLN A 246 9.14 -19.26 14.75
N ASN A 247 10.30 -19.55 15.33
CA ASN A 247 10.39 -20.59 16.36
C ASN A 247 10.09 -20.05 17.76
N VAL A 248 10.03 -20.93 18.76
CA VAL A 248 9.70 -20.55 20.15
C VAL A 248 10.69 -19.55 20.73
N ALA A 249 11.99 -19.66 20.40
CA ALA A 249 13.01 -18.74 20.90
C ALA A 249 12.80 -17.28 20.45
N SER A 250 12.19 -17.08 19.29
CA SER A 250 11.80 -15.76 18.74
C SER A 250 10.69 -15.05 19.55
N PHE A 251 10.02 -15.78 20.46
CA PHE A 251 8.98 -15.25 21.34
C PHE A 251 9.43 -15.12 22.81
N ASN A 252 10.73 -15.26 23.10
CA ASN A 252 11.25 -15.26 24.47
C ASN A 252 11.24 -13.87 25.13
N ALA A 253 10.12 -13.42 25.67
CA ALA A 253 10.05 -12.09 26.29
C ALA A 253 9.21 -12.02 27.58
N LYS A 254 9.57 -11.07 28.46
CA LYS A 254 8.80 -10.76 29.68
C LYS A 254 7.49 -10.08 29.34
N GLY A 255 6.45 -10.39 30.11
CA GLY A 255 5.23 -9.58 30.18
C GLY A 255 4.47 -9.43 28.86
N ASN A 256 4.35 -10.52 28.07
CA ASN A 256 3.60 -10.57 26.81
C ASN A 256 4.24 -9.77 25.65
N THR A 257 5.57 -9.87 25.50
CA THR A 257 6.32 -9.23 24.40
C THR A 257 6.99 -10.29 23.50
N THR A 258 7.59 -9.91 22.37
CA THR A 258 8.38 -10.82 21.50
C THR A 258 9.80 -10.27 21.30
N VAL A 259 10.78 -11.11 20.98
CA VAL A 259 12.16 -10.65 20.68
C VAL A 259 12.41 -10.49 19.19
N SER A 260 11.60 -11.12 18.35
CA SER A 260 11.51 -10.80 16.93
C SER A 260 10.07 -10.64 16.47
N GLY A 261 9.89 -10.12 15.26
CA GLY A 261 8.59 -9.98 14.62
C GLY A 261 8.60 -8.79 13.67
N MET A 262 7.48 -8.10 13.57
CA MET A 262 7.36 -6.86 12.82
C MET A 262 7.16 -5.68 13.78
N GLN A 263 7.88 -4.58 13.57
CA GLN A 263 7.79 -3.38 14.38
C GLN A 263 7.41 -2.17 13.54
N TYR A 264 6.47 -1.36 14.03
CA TYR A 264 6.20 -0.02 13.50
C TYR A 264 6.92 1.06 14.30
N LYS A 265 7.62 1.96 13.61
CA LYS A 265 8.03 3.27 14.13
C LYS A 265 7.70 4.34 13.09
N SER A 266 7.28 5.53 13.54
CA SER A 266 6.84 6.59 12.62
C SER A 266 7.88 6.99 11.59
N GLU A 267 9.16 7.00 11.97
CA GLU A 267 10.28 7.36 11.09
C GLU A 267 10.79 6.17 10.25
N GLU A 268 10.44 4.94 10.60
CA GLU A 268 11.02 3.72 10.01
C GLU A 268 10.02 2.89 9.19
N GLY A 269 8.72 3.12 9.38
CA GLY A 269 7.67 2.27 8.81
C GLY A 269 7.52 0.92 9.53
N LEU A 270 6.94 -0.07 8.84
CA LEU A 270 6.76 -1.44 9.32
C LEU A 270 7.95 -2.30 8.88
N THR A 271 8.89 -2.58 9.79
CA THR A 271 10.13 -3.34 9.56
C THR A 271 10.03 -4.76 10.13
N LEU A 272 10.74 -5.76 9.58
CA LEU A 272 11.05 -6.94 10.40
C LEU A 272 12.13 -6.54 11.41
N ALA A 273 11.99 -6.95 12.65
CA ALA A 273 12.86 -6.51 13.73
C ALA A 273 13.25 -7.66 14.67
N PHE A 274 14.48 -7.61 15.16
CA PHE A 274 15.08 -8.51 16.15
C PHE A 274 15.68 -7.65 17.25
N GLN A 275 15.34 -7.87 18.53
CA GLN A 275 15.69 -6.95 19.61
C GLN A 275 15.93 -7.64 20.96
N ASN A 276 16.90 -7.12 21.71
CA ASN A 276 17.11 -7.34 23.15
C ASN A 276 17.19 -5.98 23.88
N GLY A 277 16.88 -5.97 25.18
CA GLY A 277 16.76 -4.76 26.00
C GLY A 277 15.34 -4.16 25.98
N TRP A 278 15.14 -3.04 26.67
CA TRP A 278 13.82 -2.38 26.79
C TRP A 278 12.67 -3.35 27.12
N ASP A 279 12.84 -4.09 28.22
CA ASP A 279 11.94 -5.14 28.74
C ASP A 279 11.87 -6.45 27.93
N LYS A 280 12.64 -6.57 26.84
CA LYS A 280 12.82 -7.84 26.11
C LYS A 280 13.97 -8.64 26.72
N GLU A 281 13.84 -9.97 26.77
CA GLU A 281 14.86 -10.84 27.33
C GLU A 281 15.96 -11.15 26.32
N ALA A 282 17.11 -11.53 26.86
CA ALA A 282 18.13 -12.20 26.08
C ALA A 282 17.57 -13.50 25.49
N TYR A 283 17.99 -13.82 24.26
CA TYR A 283 17.57 -15.04 23.61
C TYR A 283 18.68 -15.61 22.72
N THR A 284 18.59 -16.91 22.47
CA THR A 284 19.55 -17.66 21.67
C THR A 284 18.80 -18.50 20.63
N ASN A 285 19.33 -18.57 19.41
CA ASN A 285 18.77 -19.35 18.30
C ASN A 285 17.32 -18.96 17.95
N GLY A 286 17.00 -17.67 17.99
CA GLY A 286 15.76 -17.15 17.40
C GLY A 286 15.82 -17.25 15.89
N LYS A 287 14.82 -17.90 15.30
CA LYS A 287 14.72 -18.16 13.86
C LYS A 287 13.49 -17.48 13.29
N MET A 288 13.63 -16.93 12.09
CA MET A 288 12.53 -16.41 11.29
C MET A 288 12.78 -16.78 9.83
N TRP A 289 11.85 -17.47 9.16
CA TRP A 289 12.08 -17.98 7.80
C TRP A 289 10.82 -18.08 6.95
N GLN A 290 11.03 -18.13 5.63
CA GLN A 290 10.07 -18.63 4.65
C GLN A 290 10.61 -19.92 4.04
N VAL A 291 9.70 -20.75 3.53
CA VAL A 291 10.03 -21.91 2.71
C VAL A 291 9.72 -21.55 1.27
N ALA A 292 10.65 -21.85 0.36
CA ALA A 292 10.47 -21.65 -1.07
C ALA A 292 10.95 -22.90 -1.83
N THR A 293 10.32 -23.20 -2.96
CA THR A 293 10.76 -24.27 -3.86
C THR A 293 11.50 -23.64 -5.04
N LEU A 294 12.83 -23.69 -5.03
CA LEU A 294 13.66 -23.09 -6.07
C LEU A 294 13.76 -24.01 -7.29
N ARG A 295 13.81 -23.42 -8.48
CA ARG A 295 14.18 -24.11 -9.72
C ARG A 295 15.70 -24.31 -9.76
N PRO A 296 16.21 -25.19 -10.64
CA PRO A 296 17.66 -25.30 -10.86
C PRO A 296 18.26 -23.93 -11.20
N GLY A 297 19.35 -23.59 -10.52
CA GLY A 297 19.97 -22.28 -10.66
C GLY A 297 20.96 -21.98 -9.55
N LYS A 298 21.68 -20.89 -9.76
CA LYS A 298 22.63 -20.34 -8.79
C LYS A 298 22.04 -19.05 -8.24
N TYR A 299 21.86 -19.00 -6.93
CA TYR A 299 21.14 -17.94 -6.26
C TYR A 299 22.00 -17.25 -5.21
N ARG A 300 21.69 -16.01 -4.88
CA ARG A 300 22.18 -15.37 -3.65
C ARG A 300 21.08 -14.54 -3.02
N LEU A 301 21.13 -14.43 -1.70
CA LEU A 301 20.22 -13.60 -0.92
C LEU A 301 20.88 -12.25 -0.61
N GLU A 302 20.17 -11.18 -0.91
CA GLU A 302 20.45 -9.83 -0.41
C GLU A 302 19.44 -9.47 0.65
N VAL A 303 19.89 -8.93 1.78
CA VAL A 303 19.03 -8.40 2.83
C VAL A 303 19.43 -6.99 3.16
N THR A 304 18.56 -6.04 2.86
CA THR A 304 18.74 -4.62 3.21
C THR A 304 18.28 -4.40 4.64
N TYR A 305 19.17 -3.85 5.45
CA TYR A 305 18.89 -3.44 6.83
C TYR A 305 19.08 -1.93 6.98
N ALA A 306 18.34 -1.36 7.92
CA ALA A 306 18.42 0.06 8.29
C ALA A 306 18.12 0.20 9.78
N TYR A 307 18.35 1.39 10.33
CA TYR A 307 18.00 1.72 11.72
C TYR A 307 18.50 0.63 12.68
N THR A 308 19.76 0.22 12.54
CA THR A 308 20.30 -0.93 13.28
C THR A 308 21.33 -0.46 14.29
N LEU A 309 21.31 -1.05 15.48
CA LEU A 309 22.39 -0.95 16.47
C LEU A 309 22.49 -2.30 17.16
N VAL A 310 23.54 -3.06 16.86
CA VAL A 310 23.86 -4.28 17.59
C VAL A 310 25.08 -3.99 18.43
N VAL A 311 24.95 -3.99 19.75
CA VAL A 311 26.09 -3.63 20.62
C VAL A 311 27.15 -4.73 20.61
N THR A 312 28.41 -4.32 20.72
CA THR A 312 29.56 -5.23 20.82
C THR A 312 29.48 -6.07 22.10
N ASP A 313 29.37 -7.40 21.97
CA ASP A 313 29.51 -8.36 23.08
C ASP A 313 29.71 -9.80 22.55
N ALA A 314 30.26 -10.69 23.37
CA ALA A 314 30.59 -12.09 23.08
C ALA A 314 29.37 -13.03 22.90
N GLY A 315 28.17 -12.50 22.66
CA GLY A 315 26.94 -13.29 22.54
C GLY A 315 25.85 -12.70 21.66
N ASN A 316 26.07 -11.54 21.03
CA ASN A 316 25.17 -11.01 20.00
C ASN A 316 25.60 -11.58 18.64
N PHE A 317 24.66 -12.18 17.92
CA PHE A 317 24.86 -12.82 16.63
C PHE A 317 23.63 -12.61 15.75
N ILE A 318 23.86 -12.23 14.50
CA ILE A 318 22.82 -12.05 13.49
C ILE A 318 23.38 -12.59 12.19
N SER A 319 22.66 -13.51 11.57
CA SER A 319 22.96 -13.98 10.23
C SER A 319 21.72 -14.06 9.37
N VAL A 320 21.91 -13.87 8.07
CA VAL A 320 20.96 -14.20 7.03
C VAL A 320 21.45 -15.44 6.29
N LEU A 321 20.54 -16.31 5.89
CA LEU A 321 20.87 -17.61 5.33
C LEU A 321 19.88 -18.08 4.27
N ILE A 322 20.37 -18.97 3.41
CA ILE A 322 19.61 -19.83 2.51
C ILE A 322 20.18 -21.25 2.63
N ALA A 323 19.31 -22.24 2.84
CA ALA A 323 19.72 -23.64 2.97
C ALA A 323 18.67 -24.60 2.45
N LYS A 324 19.09 -25.79 2.02
CA LYS A 324 18.18 -26.86 1.60
C LYS A 324 17.33 -27.32 2.79
N GLY A 325 16.04 -27.54 2.56
CA GLY A 325 15.09 -27.98 3.57
C GLY A 325 13.79 -27.20 3.53
N ASP A 326 12.81 -27.65 4.32
CA ASP A 326 11.45 -27.11 4.33
C ASP A 326 10.96 -26.81 5.76
N SER A 327 11.83 -26.90 6.76
CA SER A 327 11.45 -26.90 8.17
C SER A 327 12.43 -26.17 9.09
N GLU A 328 12.01 -25.93 10.34
CA GLU A 328 12.89 -25.31 11.35
C GLU A 328 14.18 -26.11 11.61
N SER A 329 14.13 -27.45 11.50
CA SER A 329 15.27 -28.34 11.76
C SER A 329 16.39 -28.19 10.73
N ASP A 330 16.08 -27.66 9.54
CA ASP A 330 17.07 -27.43 8.48
C ASP A 330 17.86 -26.13 8.71
N ILE A 331 17.41 -25.32 9.66
CA ILE A 331 18.16 -24.17 10.16
C ILE A 331 18.93 -24.63 11.41
N PRO A 332 20.26 -24.73 11.40
CA PRO A 332 21.03 -25.13 12.56
C PRO A 332 20.97 -24.07 13.67
N ASN A 333 21.43 -24.43 14.86
CA ASN A 333 21.70 -23.46 15.92
C ASN A 333 23.03 -22.75 15.64
N VAL A 334 23.27 -21.62 16.33
CA VAL A 334 24.49 -20.81 16.14
C VAL A 334 25.77 -21.64 16.34
N ALA A 335 25.77 -22.57 17.30
CA ALA A 335 26.92 -23.44 17.56
C ALA A 335 27.24 -24.43 16.43
N ASP A 336 26.24 -24.74 15.60
CA ASP A 336 26.31 -25.76 14.54
C ASP A 336 26.20 -25.13 13.14
N LEU A 337 26.38 -23.81 13.02
CA LEU A 337 26.13 -23.08 11.76
C LEU A 337 27.06 -23.55 10.61
N GLU A 338 28.23 -24.07 10.94
CA GLU A 338 29.15 -24.68 9.96
C GLU A 338 28.61 -25.98 9.36
N GLN A 339 27.57 -26.59 9.96
CA GLN A 339 26.86 -27.76 9.43
C GLN A 339 25.70 -27.37 8.49
N LEU A 340 25.50 -26.07 8.23
CA LEU A 340 24.45 -25.58 7.35
C LEU A 340 24.60 -26.20 5.95
N ASN A 341 23.55 -26.86 5.48
CA ASN A 341 23.47 -27.35 4.10
C ASN A 341 23.07 -26.21 3.14
N GLY A 342 23.89 -25.16 3.14
CA GLY A 342 23.55 -23.87 2.56
C GLY A 342 24.65 -22.85 2.76
N VAL A 343 24.27 -21.58 2.65
CA VAL A 343 25.19 -20.45 2.82
C VAL A 343 24.57 -19.42 3.74
N TYR A 344 25.42 -18.71 4.47
CA TYR A 344 25.03 -17.61 5.34
C TYR A 344 25.99 -16.44 5.22
N VAL A 345 25.56 -15.29 5.71
CA VAL A 345 26.44 -14.16 6.01
C VAL A 345 26.05 -13.58 7.36
N ALA A 346 27.04 -13.32 8.21
CA ALA A 346 26.86 -12.71 9.51
C ALA A 346 26.99 -11.18 9.43
N TYR A 347 26.22 -10.46 10.23
CA TYR A 347 26.40 -9.03 10.44
C TYR A 347 27.64 -8.77 11.30
N ASP A 348 28.54 -7.88 10.85
CA ASP A 348 29.86 -7.68 11.45
C ASP A 348 30.11 -6.26 12.00
N LYS A 349 29.24 -5.29 11.70
CA LYS A 349 29.36 -3.88 12.12
C LYS A 349 28.82 -3.60 13.53
N MET A 350 29.24 -4.40 14.51
CA MET A 350 28.82 -4.25 15.90
C MET A 350 29.26 -2.90 16.50
N GLY A 351 28.39 -2.26 17.28
CA GLY A 351 28.63 -1.00 17.99
C GLY A 351 28.31 0.26 17.21
N THR A 352 27.92 0.15 15.94
CA THR A 352 27.52 1.30 15.09
C THR A 352 26.05 1.62 15.32
N ALA A 353 25.74 2.86 15.72
CA ALA A 353 24.37 3.31 15.91
C ALA A 353 23.75 3.77 14.58
N ASN A 354 22.48 3.40 14.37
CA ASN A 354 21.71 3.71 13.16
C ASN A 354 22.40 3.24 11.87
N ASP A 355 23.04 2.08 11.91
CA ASP A 355 23.67 1.50 10.74
C ASP A 355 22.64 1.05 9.70
N SER A 356 23.07 1.08 8.45
CA SER A 356 22.29 0.68 7.29
C SER A 356 23.20 0.08 6.22
N GLY A 357 22.70 -0.90 5.49
CA GLY A 357 23.45 -1.53 4.41
C GLY A 357 22.73 -2.77 3.89
N THR A 358 23.50 -3.61 3.20
CA THR A 358 23.00 -4.86 2.63
C THR A 358 23.92 -6.00 3.04
N LEU A 359 23.33 -7.05 3.58
CA LEU A 359 24.01 -8.34 3.76
C LEU A 359 23.83 -9.15 2.49
N VAL A 360 24.91 -9.73 1.96
CA VAL A 360 24.88 -10.55 0.74
C VAL A 360 25.47 -11.91 1.05
N THR A 361 24.68 -12.97 0.88
CA THR A 361 25.19 -14.34 1.05
C THR A 361 26.16 -14.68 -0.08
N PRO A 362 27.08 -15.65 0.13
CA PRO A 362 27.71 -16.36 -0.97
C PRO A 362 26.68 -16.95 -1.93
N SER A 363 27.11 -17.32 -3.13
CA SER A 363 26.25 -18.02 -4.08
C SER A 363 25.89 -19.42 -3.59
N PHE A 364 24.63 -19.79 -3.76
CA PHE A 364 24.01 -21.06 -3.41
C PHE A 364 23.44 -21.72 -4.67
N GLU A 365 23.96 -22.89 -5.01
CA GLU A 365 23.58 -23.60 -6.24
C GLU A 365 22.66 -24.78 -5.94
N VAL A 366 21.57 -24.88 -6.70
CA VAL A 366 20.66 -26.02 -6.73
C VAL A 366 20.61 -26.58 -8.15
N THR A 367 20.76 -27.90 -8.29
CA THR A 367 20.84 -28.58 -9.59
C THR A 367 19.52 -29.20 -10.04
N GLU A 368 18.56 -29.26 -9.13
CA GLU A 368 17.21 -29.77 -9.32
C GLU A 368 16.23 -28.88 -8.54
N THR A 369 14.94 -29.03 -8.79
CA THR A 369 13.91 -28.34 -7.99
C THR A 369 14.08 -28.70 -6.51
N THR A 370 14.32 -27.71 -5.66
CA THR A 370 14.76 -27.93 -4.28
C THR A 370 14.00 -27.02 -3.33
N ASP A 371 13.41 -27.60 -2.28
CA ASP A 371 12.88 -26.83 -1.16
C ASP A 371 14.03 -26.22 -0.34
N VAL A 372 13.88 -24.95 -0.02
CA VAL A 372 14.84 -24.19 0.77
C VAL A 372 14.16 -23.39 1.86
N VAL A 373 14.89 -23.23 2.96
CA VAL A 373 14.61 -22.24 3.98
C VAL A 373 15.42 -20.98 3.71
N ILE A 374 14.75 -19.83 3.70
CA ILE A 374 15.35 -18.50 3.50
C ILE A 374 14.97 -17.63 4.70
N GLY A 375 15.95 -17.05 5.37
CA GLY A 375 15.65 -16.17 6.50
C GLY A 375 16.82 -15.89 7.42
N PHE A 376 16.54 -15.91 8.72
CA PHE A 376 17.35 -15.32 9.77
C PHE A 376 17.61 -16.31 10.91
N LEU A 377 18.84 -16.28 11.43
CA LEU A 377 19.22 -16.89 12.70
C LEU A 377 19.86 -15.81 13.57
N THR A 378 19.30 -15.59 14.75
CA THR A 378 19.71 -14.51 15.65
C THR A 378 19.85 -14.99 17.09
N SER A 379 20.81 -14.41 17.81
CA SER A 379 20.95 -14.52 19.26
C SER A 379 21.35 -13.16 19.79
N LEU A 380 20.52 -12.51 20.61
CA LEU A 380 20.86 -11.23 21.21
C LEU A 380 20.88 -11.39 22.72
N ALA A 381 22.08 -11.39 23.29
CA ALA A 381 22.34 -11.75 24.68
C ALA A 381 22.52 -10.55 25.61
N LYS A 382 23.10 -9.43 25.11
CA LYS A 382 23.36 -8.25 25.95
C LYS A 382 23.15 -6.94 25.24
N GLY A 383 22.88 -5.93 26.07
CA GLY A 383 22.71 -4.54 25.68
C GLY A 383 21.41 -4.27 24.94
N ASN A 384 21.18 -2.98 24.76
CA ASN A 384 20.09 -2.43 23.98
C ASN A 384 20.43 -2.60 22.48
N SER A 385 20.16 -3.80 21.95
CA SER A 385 20.49 -4.20 20.58
C SER A 385 19.22 -4.39 19.75
N TYR A 386 19.24 -3.90 18.51
CA TYR A 386 18.18 -4.09 17.53
C TYR A 386 18.75 -4.17 16.11
N PHE A 387 18.16 -5.05 15.30
CA PHE A 387 18.44 -5.19 13.88
C PHE A 387 17.13 -5.15 13.12
N LYS A 388 17.04 -4.30 12.10
CA LYS A 388 15.80 -4.09 11.35
C LYS A 388 16.02 -4.26 9.86
N VAL A 389 15.12 -5.02 9.25
CA VAL A 389 15.16 -5.38 7.83
C VAL A 389 14.11 -4.58 7.09
N THR A 390 14.50 -4.04 5.95
CA THR A 390 13.65 -3.25 5.06
C THR A 390 13.28 -4.00 3.78
N GLU A 391 14.13 -4.91 3.32
CA GLU A 391 13.92 -5.64 2.07
C GLU A 391 14.78 -6.91 2.05
N LEU A 392 14.26 -7.97 1.43
CA LEU A 392 15.01 -9.12 0.99
C LEU A 392 14.90 -9.23 -0.54
N LYS A 393 15.99 -9.60 -1.20
CA LYS A 393 15.99 -9.99 -2.61
C LYS A 393 16.67 -11.33 -2.81
N LEU A 394 16.01 -12.21 -3.55
CA LEU A 394 16.61 -13.44 -4.07
C LEU A 394 17.05 -13.17 -5.51
N ILE A 395 18.36 -13.23 -5.74
CA ILE A 395 18.98 -12.94 -7.04
C ILE A 395 19.38 -14.24 -7.70
N LEU A 396 18.89 -14.49 -8.91
CA LEU A 396 19.37 -15.54 -9.80
C LEU A 396 20.61 -15.03 -10.55
N GLU A 397 21.73 -15.74 -10.44
CA GLU A 397 23.04 -15.37 -11.01
C GLU A 397 23.29 -15.95 -12.41
#